data_AF-A0A7K8NP09-F1
#
_entry.id   AF-A0A7K8NP09-F1
#
_cell.length_a   1.000
_cell.length_b   1.000
_cell.length_c   1.000
_cell.angle_alpha   90.00
_cell.angle_beta   90.00
_cell.angle_gamma   90.00
#
_symmetry.space_group_name_H-M   'P 1'
#
loop_
_entity.id
_entity.type
_entity.pdbx_description
1 polymer ?
#
loop_
_entity_poly.entity_id
_entity_poly.type
_entity_poly.pdbx_seq_one_letter_code
_entity_poly.pdbx_strand_id
1 'polypeptide(L)'
;TVRLCHQLALECEELPRPFHQQVLVPGGRCVLLPYEFLVPCLCIEASYPHRDSLRSKRCPFWEQPAAYGPELWSSVRFHDYSASSKDQMAMVLSGRCPLRPRAALCWREAAAGAAPCHDIPNSTASEEEQAYTLDKVDVHPQLCFRFSYGNSSHVECPH
;
A
#
# COMPACT_ATOMS: atom_id res chain seq x y z
N THR A 1 12.13 12.60 22.56
CA THR A 1 11.90 11.23 22.08
C THR A 1 11.70 11.23 20.59
N VAL A 2 12.00 10.11 19.94
CA VAL A 2 11.83 9.89 18.51
C VAL A 2 11.12 8.56 18.30
N ARG A 3 10.22 8.47 17.32
CA ARG A 3 9.53 7.25 16.90
C ARG A 3 9.28 7.25 15.39
N LEU A 4 9.05 6.07 14.83
CA LEU A 4 8.46 5.93 13.50
C LEU A 4 6.92 5.91 13.60
N CYS A 5 6.26 6.38 12.55
CA CYS A 5 4.80 6.33 12.40
C CYS A 5 4.39 6.28 10.92
N HIS A 6 3.17 5.82 10.64
CA HIS A 6 2.56 5.93 9.31
C HIS A 6 1.74 7.21 9.23
N GLN A 7 2.01 8.05 8.24
CA GLN A 7 1.23 9.26 8.01
C GLN A 7 -0.05 8.94 7.25
N LEU A 8 -1.19 9.06 7.93
CA LEU A 8 -2.52 8.93 7.36
C LEU A 8 -3.24 10.27 7.44
N ALA A 9 -3.52 10.88 6.29
CA ALA A 9 -4.18 12.20 6.18
C ALA A 9 -3.55 13.25 7.12
N LEU A 10 -4.14 13.49 8.29
CA LEU A 10 -3.71 14.49 9.27
C LEU A 10 -2.92 13.90 10.46
N GLU A 11 -2.95 12.59 10.66
CA GLU A 11 -2.43 11.94 11.86
C GLU A 11 -1.24 11.03 11.55
N CYS A 12 -0.38 10.81 12.56
CA CYS A 12 0.71 9.86 12.48
C CYS A 12 0.41 8.66 13.37
N GLU A 13 -0.03 7.59 12.74
CA GLU A 13 -0.41 6.35 13.43
C GLU A 13 0.81 5.54 13.86
N GLU A 14 0.68 4.88 15.01
CA GLU A 14 1.72 4.00 15.52
C GLU A 14 1.96 2.83 14.56
N LEU A 15 3.23 2.42 14.45
CA LEU A 15 3.56 1.18 13.76
C LEU A 15 2.94 -0.02 14.49
N PRO A 16 2.65 -1.12 13.78
CA PRO A 16 2.29 -2.37 14.43
C PRO A 16 3.44 -2.89 15.30
N ARG A 17 3.12 -3.66 16.36
CA ARG A 17 4.14 -4.41 17.11
C ARG A 17 4.70 -5.53 16.21
N PRO A 18 6.00 -5.87 16.32
CA PRO A 18 6.99 -5.39 17.28
C PRO A 18 7.74 -4.12 16.86
N PHE A 19 7.36 -3.46 15.77
CA PHE A 19 8.09 -2.32 15.19
C PHE A 19 7.82 -0.99 15.90
N HIS A 20 6.73 -0.90 16.67
CA HIS A 20 6.50 0.27 17.52
C HIS A 20 7.61 0.43 18.56
N GLN A 21 8.41 1.48 18.39
CA GLN A 21 9.45 1.87 19.34
C GLN A 21 9.50 3.40 19.49
N GLN A 22 9.58 3.86 20.75
CA GLN A 22 9.84 5.26 21.09
C GLN A 22 11.09 5.36 21.96
N VAL A 23 12.06 6.14 21.51
CA VAL A 23 13.39 6.24 22.14
C VAL A 23 13.73 7.66 22.54
N LEU A 24 14.43 7.81 23.66
CA LEU A 24 15.07 9.08 24.01
C LEU A 24 16.40 9.17 23.27
N VAL A 25 16.56 10.22 22.45
CA VAL A 25 17.79 10.44 21.68
C VAL A 25 18.48 11.70 22.25
N PRO A 26 19.66 11.57 22.87
CA PRO A 26 20.48 12.73 23.21
C PRO A 26 20.89 13.48 21.94
N GLY A 27 20.97 14.81 22.00
CA GLY A 27 21.32 15.65 20.84
C GLY A 27 22.60 15.20 20.13
N GLY A 28 22.57 15.22 18.78
CA GLY A 28 23.73 14.86 17.94
C GLY A 28 24.02 13.36 17.82
N ARG A 29 23.14 12.48 18.33
CA ARG A 29 23.30 11.02 18.19
C ARG A 29 22.37 10.43 17.14
N CYS A 30 22.82 9.36 16.50
CA CYS A 30 22.00 8.52 15.63
C CYS A 30 21.26 7.46 16.45
N VAL A 31 20.11 7.02 15.95
CA VAL A 31 19.34 5.90 16.50
C VAL A 31 18.84 5.01 15.38
N LEU A 32 18.70 3.72 15.68
CA LEU A 32 18.12 2.74 14.78
C LEU A 32 16.69 2.45 15.23
N LEU A 33 15.75 2.55 14.30
CA LEU A 33 14.33 2.27 14.54
C LEU A 33 13.89 1.21 13.53
N PRO A 34 13.33 0.08 13.99
CA PRO A 34 12.88 -0.99 13.11
C PRO A 34 11.57 -0.60 12.42
N TYR A 35 11.36 -1.11 11.20
CA TYR A 35 10.12 -0.98 10.45
C TYR A 35 9.82 -2.27 9.69
N GLU A 36 8.55 -2.48 9.36
CA GLU A 36 8.08 -3.68 8.66
C GLU A 36 8.29 -3.58 7.15
N PHE A 37 7.91 -2.45 6.57
CA PHE A 37 7.99 -2.18 5.14
C PHE A 37 8.52 -0.77 4.87
N LEU A 38 9.36 -0.62 3.85
CA LEU A 38 9.77 0.67 3.31
C LEU A 38 8.66 1.23 2.42
N VAL A 39 7.86 2.16 2.96
CA VAL A 39 6.65 2.71 2.31
C VAL A 39 6.64 4.24 2.36
N PRO A 40 5.97 4.93 1.41
CA PRO A 40 6.12 6.38 1.23
C PRO A 40 5.51 7.21 2.38
N CYS A 41 4.53 6.65 3.09
CA CYS A 41 3.92 7.31 4.26
C CYS A 41 4.68 7.07 5.57
N LEU A 42 5.80 6.33 5.56
CA LEU A 42 6.61 6.16 6.76
C LEU A 42 7.25 7.51 7.12
N CYS A 43 7.11 7.92 8.39
CA CYS A 43 7.60 9.22 8.87
C CYS A 43 8.30 9.06 10.21
N ILE A 44 9.14 10.06 10.51
CA ILE A 44 9.84 10.21 11.77
C ILE A 44 9.15 11.33 12.55
N GLU A 45 8.66 11.01 13.74
CA GLU A 45 8.10 11.99 14.66
C GLU A 45 9.04 12.17 15.86
N ALA A 46 9.35 13.41 16.17
CA ALA A 46 10.21 13.81 17.28
C ALA A 46 9.48 14.79 18.19
N SER A 47 9.67 14.64 19.50
CA SER A 47 9.09 15.51 20.52
C SER A 47 10.04 15.66 21.71
N TYR A 48 9.86 16.69 22.53
CA TYR A 48 10.62 16.80 23.79
C TYR A 48 9.98 15.93 24.88
N PRO A 49 10.74 15.43 25.87
CA PRO A 49 10.20 14.62 26.96
C PRO A 49 9.35 15.41 27.98
N HIS A 50 8.74 16.52 27.57
CA HIS A 50 7.86 17.36 28.38
C HIS A 50 6.40 17.18 27.95
N ARG A 51 5.49 17.35 28.91
CA ARG A 51 4.05 17.33 28.66
C ARG A 51 3.69 18.43 27.66
N ASP A 52 2.82 18.12 26.71
CA ASP A 52 2.34 19.03 25.66
C ASP A 52 3.43 19.63 24.76
N SER A 53 4.58 18.95 24.66
CA SER A 53 5.63 19.38 23.74
C SER A 53 5.17 19.29 22.28
N LEU A 54 5.57 20.29 21.49
CA LEU A 54 5.32 20.31 20.05
C LEU A 54 5.99 19.09 19.41
N ARG A 55 5.22 18.37 18.59
CA ARG A 55 5.72 17.25 17.78
C ARG A 55 6.17 17.80 16.43
N SER A 56 7.42 17.54 16.08
CA SER A 56 7.94 17.75 14.74
C SER A 56 7.89 16.45 13.96
N LYS A 57 7.53 16.52 12.69
CA LYS A 57 7.37 15.36 11.82
C LYS A 57 8.11 15.58 10.50
N ARG A 58 8.79 14.55 10.03
CA ARG A 58 9.40 14.53 8.69
C ARG A 58 9.15 13.19 8.01
N CYS A 59 8.78 13.23 6.74
CA CYS A 59 8.45 12.05 5.93
C CYS A 59 9.47 11.90 4.81
N PRO A 60 10.66 11.35 5.10
CA PRO A 60 11.77 11.31 4.13
C PRO A 60 11.56 10.29 3.00
N PHE A 61 10.65 9.32 3.17
CA PHE A 61 10.47 8.21 2.23
C PHE A 61 9.47 8.54 1.11
N TRP A 62 8.66 9.59 1.26
CA TRP A 62 7.71 10.04 0.25
C TRP A 62 8.38 10.36 -1.10
N GLU A 63 9.57 10.98 -1.07
CA GLU A 63 10.35 11.36 -2.25
C GLU A 63 11.33 10.26 -2.70
N GLN A 64 11.33 9.09 -2.04
CA GLN A 64 12.28 8.02 -2.35
C GLN A 64 11.65 6.99 -3.29
N PRO A 65 12.19 6.80 -4.52
CA PRO A 65 11.67 5.82 -5.46
C PRO A 65 11.64 4.39 -4.90
N ALA A 66 12.60 4.04 -4.03
CA ALA A 66 12.66 2.74 -3.39
C ALA A 66 11.43 2.42 -2.52
N ALA A 67 10.77 3.44 -1.95
CA ALA A 67 9.56 3.26 -1.14
C ALA A 67 8.32 2.88 -1.96
N TYR A 68 8.38 2.99 -3.28
CA TYR A 68 7.31 2.58 -4.20
C TYR A 68 7.60 1.22 -4.86
N GLY A 69 8.56 0.46 -4.33
CA GLY A 69 8.97 -0.85 -4.84
C GLY A 69 8.07 -2.02 -4.38
N PRO A 70 8.59 -3.26 -4.38
CA PRO A 70 7.84 -4.45 -3.99
C PRO A 70 7.28 -4.41 -2.55
N GLU A 71 7.97 -3.74 -1.62
CA GLU A 71 7.52 -3.58 -0.24
C GLU A 71 6.23 -2.77 -0.12
N LEU A 72 5.99 -1.83 -1.05
CA LEU A 72 4.73 -1.09 -1.13
C LEU A 72 3.55 -2.06 -1.28
N TRP A 73 3.63 -2.94 -2.28
CA TRP A 73 2.59 -3.90 -2.60
C TRP A 73 2.45 -4.98 -1.52
N SER A 74 3.57 -5.38 -0.90
CA SER A 74 3.57 -6.30 0.25
C SER A 74 2.86 -5.70 1.47
N SER A 75 2.83 -4.37 1.59
CA SER A 75 2.12 -3.67 2.67
C SER A 75 0.60 -3.50 2.43
N VAL A 76 0.12 -3.86 1.24
CA VAL A 76 -1.29 -3.75 0.83
C VAL A 76 -1.96 -5.12 0.93
N ARG A 77 -3.18 -5.13 1.46
CA ARG A 77 -4.08 -6.27 1.45
C ARG A 77 -5.14 -6.06 0.39
N PHE A 78 -5.35 -7.09 -0.39
CA PHE A 78 -6.35 -7.14 -1.45
C PHE A 78 -7.49 -8.04 -1.00
N HIS A 79 -8.71 -7.51 -1.02
CA HIS A 79 -9.92 -8.24 -0.67
C HIS A 79 -10.78 -8.41 -1.91
N ASP A 80 -10.89 -9.65 -2.38
CA ASP A 80 -11.70 -10.00 -3.53
C ASP A 80 -13.20 -10.05 -3.17
N TYR A 81 -14.00 -9.36 -3.96
CA TYR A 81 -15.46 -9.38 -3.93
C TYR A 81 -16.06 -9.67 -5.31
N SER A 82 -15.24 -10.16 -6.24
CA SER A 82 -15.66 -10.53 -7.59
C SER A 82 -16.71 -11.63 -7.53
N ALA A 83 -17.75 -11.52 -8.35
CA ALA A 83 -18.85 -12.46 -8.34
C ALA A 83 -19.34 -12.72 -9.77
N SER A 84 -19.19 -13.96 -10.23
CA SER A 84 -19.71 -14.38 -11.55
C SER A 84 -21.22 -14.20 -11.67
N SER A 85 -21.98 -14.29 -10.57
CA SER A 85 -23.43 -14.06 -10.58
C SER A 85 -23.84 -12.60 -10.82
N LYS A 86 -22.89 -11.66 -10.73
CA LYS A 86 -23.10 -10.22 -10.94
C LYS A 86 -22.38 -9.71 -12.18
N ASP A 87 -21.74 -10.58 -12.96
CA ASP A 87 -20.86 -10.23 -14.09
C ASP A 87 -19.91 -9.07 -13.73
N GLN A 88 -19.30 -9.13 -12.55
CA GLN A 88 -18.52 -8.03 -11.99
C GLN A 88 -17.24 -8.54 -11.34
N MET A 89 -16.11 -7.90 -11.68
CA MET A 89 -14.87 -7.98 -10.92
C MET A 89 -14.79 -6.84 -9.93
N ALA A 90 -14.49 -7.14 -8.68
CA ALA A 90 -14.44 -6.17 -7.61
C ALA A 90 -13.33 -6.49 -6.60
N MET A 91 -12.53 -5.49 -6.25
CA MET A 91 -11.47 -5.63 -5.25
C MET A 91 -11.37 -4.40 -4.36
N VAL A 92 -11.26 -4.62 -3.05
CA VAL A 92 -11.04 -3.53 -2.07
C VAL A 92 -9.61 -3.60 -1.56
N LEU A 93 -8.92 -2.46 -1.58
CA LEU A 93 -7.56 -2.33 -1.06
C LEU A 93 -7.58 -1.79 0.37
N SER A 94 -6.73 -2.37 1.23
CA SER A 94 -6.39 -1.77 2.51
C SER A 94 -4.88 -1.81 2.73
N GLY A 95 -4.27 -0.68 3.06
CA GLY A 95 -2.82 -0.57 3.17
C GLY A 95 -2.39 0.36 4.30
N ARG A 96 -1.08 0.36 4.59
CA ARG A 96 -0.49 1.29 5.58
C ARG A 96 -0.45 2.73 5.10
N CYS A 97 -0.44 2.94 3.78
CA CYS A 97 -0.41 4.26 3.16
C CYS A 97 -1.70 4.53 2.38
N PRO A 98 -2.15 5.80 2.31
CA PRO A 98 -3.32 6.19 1.53
C PRO A 98 -2.95 6.24 0.03
N LEU A 99 -2.88 5.07 -0.59
CA LEU A 99 -2.49 4.90 -1.99
C LEU A 99 -3.74 4.82 -2.87
N ARG A 100 -3.71 5.44 -4.05
CA ARG A 100 -4.76 5.30 -5.07
C ARG A 100 -4.15 4.84 -6.39
N PRO A 101 -3.74 3.56 -6.49
CA PRO A 101 -3.21 3.01 -7.73
C PRO A 101 -4.27 3.01 -8.84
N ARG A 102 -3.82 3.06 -10.10
CA ARG A 102 -4.68 2.73 -11.23
C ARG A 102 -4.82 1.21 -11.32
N ALA A 103 -6.04 0.72 -11.51
CA ALA A 103 -6.30 -0.70 -11.74
C ALA A 103 -6.85 -0.94 -13.16
N ALA A 104 -6.38 -2.01 -13.81
CA ALA A 104 -6.89 -2.51 -15.08
C ALA A 104 -6.85 -4.04 -15.10
N LEU A 105 -7.61 -4.68 -15.98
CA LEU A 105 -7.56 -6.13 -16.11
C LEU A 105 -6.38 -6.60 -16.96
N CYS A 106 -5.84 -7.76 -16.60
CA CYS A 106 -4.86 -8.48 -17.38
C CYS A 106 -5.18 -9.97 -17.38
N TRP A 107 -4.72 -10.67 -18.42
CA TRP A 107 -4.91 -12.11 -18.58
C TRP A 107 -3.62 -12.88 -18.28
N ARG A 108 -3.67 -13.82 -17.35
CA ARG A 108 -2.54 -14.67 -16.97
C ARG A 108 -2.53 -15.98 -17.76
N GLU A 109 -1.39 -16.32 -18.37
CA GLU A 109 -1.26 -17.52 -19.22
C GLU A 109 -1.54 -18.85 -18.48
N ALA A 110 -1.24 -18.90 -17.18
CA ALA A 110 -1.51 -20.05 -16.33
C ALA A 110 -2.00 -19.60 -14.96
N ALA A 111 -2.97 -20.31 -14.39
CA ALA A 111 -3.51 -20.01 -13.05
C ALA A 111 -2.47 -20.21 -11.93
N ALA A 112 -1.47 -21.07 -12.14
CA ALA A 112 -0.44 -21.39 -11.15
C ALA A 112 0.92 -20.75 -11.50
N GLY A 113 1.54 -20.09 -10.51
CA GLY A 113 2.90 -19.56 -10.59
C GLY A 113 2.99 -18.08 -10.98
N ALA A 114 4.22 -17.61 -11.17
CA ALA A 114 4.54 -16.22 -11.55
C ALA A 114 4.44 -16.00 -13.08
N ALA A 115 3.42 -16.57 -13.71
CA ALA A 115 3.21 -16.44 -15.14
C ALA A 115 2.96 -14.96 -15.51
N PRO A 116 3.47 -14.50 -16.67
CA PRO A 116 3.21 -13.13 -17.13
C PRO A 116 1.72 -12.89 -17.30
N CYS A 117 1.32 -11.66 -17.01
CA CYS A 117 -0.06 -11.18 -17.21
C CYS A 117 -0.06 -10.19 -18.38
N HIS A 118 -0.88 -10.45 -19.39
CA HIS A 118 -0.99 -9.63 -20.59
C HIS A 118 -2.10 -8.62 -20.44
N ASP A 119 -1.81 -7.35 -20.74
CA ASP A 119 -2.77 -6.26 -20.56
C ASP A 119 -3.99 -6.44 -21.46
N ILE A 120 -5.18 -6.19 -20.90
CA ILE A 120 -6.42 -6.14 -21.67
C ILE A 120 -6.74 -4.66 -21.95
N PRO A 121 -6.87 -4.25 -23.22
CA PRO A 121 -7.19 -2.87 -23.56
C PRO A 121 -8.57 -2.47 -23.05
N ASN A 122 -8.76 -1.18 -22.71
CA ASN A 122 -10.03 -0.61 -22.27
C ASN A 122 -10.68 -1.27 -21.04
N SER A 123 -9.87 -1.87 -20.16
CA SER A 123 -10.30 -2.59 -18.96
C SER A 123 -10.01 -1.84 -17.65
N THR A 124 -9.87 -0.52 -17.72
CA THR A 124 -9.54 0.28 -16.52
C THR A 124 -10.74 0.31 -15.58
N ALA A 125 -10.52 -0.10 -14.34
CA ALA A 125 -11.54 -0.15 -13.31
C ALA A 125 -11.94 1.25 -12.83
N SER A 126 -13.19 1.42 -12.42
CA SER A 126 -13.60 2.57 -11.60
C SER A 126 -13.02 2.42 -10.20
N GLU A 127 -12.55 3.52 -9.61
CA GLU A 127 -12.07 3.58 -8.23
C GLU A 127 -12.99 4.49 -7.40
N GLU A 128 -13.50 3.98 -6.30
CA GLU A 128 -14.25 4.73 -5.31
C GLU A 128 -13.88 4.24 -3.91
N GLU A 129 -13.33 5.13 -3.08
CA GLU A 129 -12.95 4.82 -1.69
C GLU A 129 -12.11 3.53 -1.52
N GLN A 130 -11.08 3.33 -2.37
CA GLN A 130 -10.25 2.09 -2.41
C GLN A 130 -10.96 0.84 -2.94
N ALA A 131 -12.22 0.92 -3.35
CA ALA A 131 -12.91 -0.14 -4.07
C ALA A 131 -12.71 0.04 -5.58
N TYR A 132 -12.26 -1.03 -6.23
CA TYR A 132 -12.01 -1.10 -7.66
C TYR A 132 -12.99 -2.05 -8.31
N THR A 133 -13.77 -1.56 -9.27
CA THR A 133 -14.85 -2.35 -9.90
C THR A 133 -14.78 -2.28 -11.42
N LEU A 134 -15.11 -3.39 -12.07
CA LEU A 134 -15.36 -3.46 -13.50
C LEU A 134 -16.57 -4.36 -13.76
N ASP A 135 -17.62 -3.79 -14.33
CA ASP A 135 -18.87 -4.49 -14.67
C ASP A 135 -18.81 -5.14 -16.05
N LYS A 136 -19.75 -6.05 -16.31
CA LYS A 136 -19.91 -6.80 -17.58
C LYS A 136 -18.69 -7.66 -17.88
N VAL A 137 -18.20 -8.33 -16.85
CA VAL A 137 -17.01 -9.19 -16.89
C VAL A 137 -17.37 -10.57 -16.39
N ASP A 138 -17.10 -11.58 -17.23
CA ASP A 138 -17.14 -12.97 -16.81
C ASP A 138 -15.91 -13.26 -15.94
N VAL A 139 -16.12 -13.36 -14.62
CA VAL A 139 -15.05 -13.61 -13.65
C VAL A 139 -14.37 -14.96 -13.96
N HIS A 140 -13.04 -14.96 -14.04
CA HIS A 140 -12.25 -16.15 -14.38
C HIS A 140 -10.94 -16.19 -13.58
N PRO A 141 -10.43 -17.36 -13.14
CA PRO A 141 -9.19 -17.45 -12.34
C PRO A 141 -7.91 -16.92 -13.01
N GLN A 142 -7.93 -16.78 -14.34
CA GLN A 142 -6.83 -16.21 -15.13
C GLN A 142 -7.02 -14.72 -15.43
N LEU A 143 -8.18 -14.17 -15.13
CA LEU A 143 -8.49 -12.76 -15.32
C LEU A 143 -8.22 -12.03 -13.99
N CYS A 144 -7.23 -11.16 -13.99
CA CYS A 144 -6.69 -10.58 -12.76
C CYS A 144 -6.69 -9.05 -12.83
N PHE A 145 -6.65 -8.39 -11.68
CA PHE A 145 -6.36 -6.96 -11.62
C PHE A 145 -4.85 -6.72 -11.62
N ARG A 146 -4.41 -5.80 -12.48
CA ARG A 146 -3.10 -5.16 -12.42
C ARG A 146 -3.26 -3.78 -11.80
N PHE A 147 -2.72 -3.62 -10.60
CA PHE A 147 -2.57 -2.33 -9.93
C PHE A 147 -1.26 -1.69 -10.35
N SER A 148 -1.27 -0.39 -10.58
CA SER A 148 -0.11 0.39 -11.00
C SER A 148 -0.04 1.71 -10.26
N TYR A 149 1.14 2.04 -9.75
CA TYR A 149 1.41 3.30 -9.07
C TYR A 149 2.81 3.79 -9.46
N GLY A 150 2.88 4.90 -10.19
CA GLY A 150 4.14 5.36 -10.77
C GLY A 150 4.76 4.28 -11.67
N ASN A 151 5.98 3.86 -11.35
CA ASN A 151 6.74 2.87 -12.11
C ASN A 151 6.66 1.45 -11.55
N SER A 152 5.78 1.19 -10.57
CA SER A 152 5.59 -0.13 -9.99
C SER A 152 4.19 -0.66 -10.24
N SER A 153 4.07 -1.98 -10.23
CA SER A 153 2.80 -2.67 -10.41
C SER A 153 2.74 -3.97 -9.63
N HIS A 154 1.52 -4.41 -9.35
CA HIS A 154 1.21 -5.67 -8.71
C HIS A 154 0.02 -6.32 -9.40
N VAL A 155 0.02 -7.64 -9.49
CA VAL A 155 -1.08 -8.41 -10.08
C VAL A 155 -1.71 -9.29 -9.03
N GLU A 156 -3.01 -9.11 -8.85
CA GLU A 156 -3.82 -9.87 -7.92
C GLU A 156 -4.99 -10.51 -8.67
N CYS A 157 -5.19 -11.81 -8.49
CA CYS A 157 -6.24 -12.57 -9.19
C CYS A 157 -7.34 -12.94 -8.20
N PRO A 158 -8.60 -13.04 -8.67
CA PRO A 158 -9.70 -13.51 -7.84
C PRO A 158 -9.48 -14.95 -7.36
N HIS A 159 -10.00 -15.28 -6.19
CA HIS A 159 -9.81 -16.56 -5.51
C HIS A 159 -11.03 -17.48 -5.59
#